data_AF-A0A084IR25-F1
#
_entry.id   AF-A0A084IR25-F1
#
_cell.length_a   1.000
_cell.length_b   1.000
_cell.length_c   1.000
_cell.angle_alpha   90.00
_cell.angle_beta   90.00
_cell.angle_gamma   90.00
#
_symmetry.space_group_name_H-M   'P 1'
#
loop_
_entity.id
_entity.type
_entity.pdbx_description
1 polymer ?
#
loop_
_entity_poly.entity_id
_entity_poly.type
_entity_poly.pdbx_seq_one_letter_code
_entity_poly.pdbx_strand_id
1 'polypeptide(L)'
;MAQTKTTADSGVVFKGRMMTLSVLEIREADCDRIAALVDEQLARAPGFFTRLPVLLSLPEVLPDLKRVADIMAAADLVLVGVLDPSDAAAEAARDAGLGVITSPARSASAPEPERKKVAEAPVEPRQSSASTPPEPEAPARSPTRLITKPIRSGQQIYARGGDLVIATSVSEGAEVLADGHIHVYGALRGRALAGASGDTEARIYCKRFEPDLVAIAGCYKVADAMDEGVRSKPVQVRLDNDNLLIELQE
;
A
#
# COMPACT_ATOMS: atom_id res chain seq x y z
N MET A 1 -32.01 36.76 -10.00
CA MET A 1 -30.98 36.94 -8.94
C MET A 1 -31.11 35.78 -7.98
N ALA A 2 -30.32 34.72 -8.17
CA ALA A 2 -30.31 33.57 -7.27
C ALA A 2 -29.28 33.83 -6.16
N GLN A 3 -29.76 33.97 -4.93
CA GLN A 3 -28.94 34.16 -3.75
C GLN A 3 -28.11 32.89 -3.49
N THR A 4 -26.79 33.02 -3.48
CA THR A 4 -25.84 32.02 -3.01
C THR A 4 -26.00 31.85 -1.50
N LYS A 5 -26.52 30.69 -1.09
CA LYS A 5 -26.59 30.31 0.32
C LYS A 5 -25.19 29.90 0.78
N THR A 6 -24.50 30.82 1.45
CA THR A 6 -23.28 30.55 2.24
C THR A 6 -23.53 29.36 3.15
N THR A 7 -22.79 28.26 2.93
CA THR A 7 -22.88 27.08 3.81
C THR A 7 -21.92 27.28 4.98
N ALA A 8 -22.45 26.98 6.16
CA ALA A 8 -21.98 27.30 7.50
C ALA A 8 -20.52 26.94 7.84
N ASP A 9 -19.94 27.80 8.68
CA ASP A 9 -18.83 27.57 9.59
C ASP A 9 -19.11 26.32 10.45
N SER A 10 -18.47 25.20 10.12
CA SER A 10 -18.51 23.97 10.92
C SER A 10 -17.15 23.82 11.59
N GLY A 11 -17.11 23.82 12.93
CA GLY A 11 -15.88 23.68 13.73
C GLY A 11 -15.17 22.33 13.58
N VAL A 12 -15.66 21.46 12.70
CA VAL A 12 -15.08 20.17 12.34
C VAL A 12 -15.05 20.07 10.81
N VAL A 13 -13.85 19.97 10.24
CA VAL A 13 -13.64 19.85 8.79
C VAL A 13 -12.87 18.56 8.52
N PHE A 14 -13.44 17.69 7.69
CA PHE A 14 -12.72 16.51 7.20
C PHE A 14 -11.70 16.93 6.15
N LYS A 15 -10.40 16.66 6.41
CA LYS A 15 -9.32 16.91 5.46
C LYS A 15 -8.58 15.62 5.18
N GLY A 16 -8.63 15.15 3.94
CA GLY A 16 -7.79 14.06 3.49
C GLY A 16 -6.36 14.55 3.24
N ARG A 17 -5.37 13.89 3.85
CA ARG A 17 -3.95 14.03 3.53
C ARG A 17 -3.35 12.63 3.50
N MET A 18 -2.50 12.36 2.51
CA MET A 18 -1.71 11.14 2.50
C MET A 18 -0.59 11.29 3.53
N MET A 19 -0.48 10.31 4.42
CA MET A 19 0.56 10.22 5.44
C MET A 19 1.16 8.83 5.40
N THR A 20 2.47 8.75 5.56
CA THR A 20 3.20 7.49 5.60
C THR A 20 3.18 6.92 7.02
N LEU A 21 2.78 5.65 7.14
CA LEU A 21 2.92 4.86 8.36
C LEU A 21 3.95 3.77 8.10
N SER A 22 4.81 3.49 9.08
CA SER A 22 5.75 2.38 9.00
C SER A 22 5.08 1.08 9.42
N VAL A 23 5.36 -0.02 8.73
CA VAL A 23 4.84 -1.34 9.12
C VAL A 23 5.97 -2.11 9.80
N LEU A 24 5.70 -2.61 11.01
CA LEU A 24 6.57 -3.51 11.75
C LEU A 24 5.92 -4.89 11.76
N GLU A 25 6.57 -5.85 11.14
CA GLU A 25 6.12 -7.24 11.16
C GLU A 25 6.68 -7.98 12.38
N ILE A 26 5.80 -8.63 13.13
CA ILE A 26 6.17 -9.45 14.29
C ILE A 26 5.85 -10.91 13.98
N ARG A 27 6.89 -11.74 14.04
CA ARG A 27 6.83 -13.20 13.87
C ARG A 27 7.13 -13.99 15.15
N GLU A 28 7.27 -13.29 16.27
CA GLU A 28 7.57 -13.86 17.58
C GLU A 28 6.37 -13.62 18.52
N ALA A 29 6.03 -14.59 19.36
CA ALA A 29 4.92 -14.46 20.31
C ALA A 29 5.38 -13.99 21.69
N ASP A 30 6.65 -14.26 22.03
CA ASP A 30 7.24 -13.88 23.30
C ASP A 30 7.59 -12.38 23.34
N CYS A 31 6.91 -11.65 24.24
CA CYS A 31 7.10 -10.21 24.41
C CYS A 31 8.51 -9.82 24.89
N ASP A 32 9.17 -10.66 25.67
CA ASP A 32 10.54 -10.38 26.14
C ASP A 32 11.53 -10.45 24.98
N ARG A 33 11.31 -11.38 24.04
CA ARG A 33 12.07 -11.44 22.78
C ARG A 33 11.73 -10.30 21.84
N ILE A 34 10.46 -9.93 21.72
CA ILE A 34 10.04 -8.78 20.91
C ILE A 34 10.76 -7.51 21.38
N ALA A 35 10.82 -7.26 22.69
CA ALA A 35 11.52 -6.10 23.26
C ALA A 35 12.99 -6.06 22.83
N ALA A 36 13.70 -7.18 22.99
CA ALA A 36 15.12 -7.28 22.60
C ALA A 36 15.34 -7.04 21.10
N LEU A 37 14.46 -7.57 20.25
CA LEU A 37 14.54 -7.38 18.79
C LEU A 37 14.25 -5.94 18.37
N VAL A 38 13.29 -5.28 19.02
CA VAL A 38 12.99 -3.87 18.78
C VAL A 38 14.21 -3.03 19.15
N ASP A 39 14.79 -3.23 20.33
CA ASP A 39 15.99 -2.51 20.77
C ASP A 39 17.17 -2.69 19.80
N GLU A 40 17.38 -3.91 19.29
CA GLU A 40 18.41 -4.19 18.29
C GLU A 40 18.17 -3.41 16.98
N GLN A 41 16.93 -3.36 16.49
CA GLN A 41 16.60 -2.61 15.27
C GLN A 41 16.79 -1.10 15.46
N LEU A 42 16.41 -0.57 16.62
CA LEU A 42 16.56 0.85 16.93
C LEU A 42 18.04 1.25 17.06
N ALA A 43 18.86 0.38 17.64
CA ALA A 43 20.31 0.60 17.78
C ALA A 43 21.03 0.73 16.43
N ARG A 44 20.49 0.13 15.35
CA ARG A 44 21.07 0.20 13.99
C ARG A 44 20.94 1.58 13.34
N ALA A 45 19.95 2.38 13.74
CA ALA A 45 19.79 3.75 13.23
C ALA A 45 19.31 4.71 14.34
N PRO A 46 20.22 5.14 15.25
CA PRO A 46 19.88 6.03 16.35
C PRO A 46 19.29 7.36 15.84
N GLY A 47 18.13 7.74 16.36
CA GLY A 47 17.43 9.00 16.03
C GLY A 47 16.53 8.96 14.80
N PHE A 48 16.51 7.86 14.03
CA PHE A 48 15.57 7.70 12.91
C PHE A 48 14.14 7.39 13.37
N PHE A 49 14.01 6.70 14.51
CA PHE A 49 12.75 6.08 14.93
C PHE A 49 11.96 6.88 15.99
N THR A 50 12.47 8.03 16.43
CA THR A 50 11.82 8.88 17.43
C THR A 50 10.41 9.28 16.98
N ARG A 51 9.40 8.89 17.79
CA ARG A 51 7.96 9.10 17.54
C ARG A 51 7.45 8.59 16.21
N LEU A 52 8.10 7.57 15.64
CA LEU A 52 7.68 7.00 14.36
C LEU A 52 6.31 6.33 14.51
N PRO A 53 5.31 6.65 13.67
CA PRO A 53 4.00 6.00 13.72
C PRO A 53 4.07 4.61 13.05
N VAL A 54 3.76 3.58 13.82
CA VAL A 54 3.94 2.17 13.43
C VAL A 54 2.62 1.41 13.41
N LEU A 55 2.42 0.60 12.38
CA LEU A 55 1.41 -0.45 12.29
C LEU A 55 2.04 -1.82 12.47
N LEU A 56 1.36 -2.72 13.18
CA LEU A 56 1.80 -4.11 13.32
C LEU A 56 1.26 -4.98 12.19
N SER A 57 2.11 -5.79 11.58
CA SER A 57 1.71 -6.95 10.77
C SER A 57 1.93 -8.22 11.58
N LEU A 58 0.90 -9.06 11.69
CA LEU A 58 0.87 -10.26 12.54
C LEU A 58 0.43 -11.47 11.71
N PRO A 59 1.27 -11.99 10.80
CA PRO A 59 0.85 -13.02 9.84
C PRO A 59 0.61 -14.39 10.49
N GLU A 60 1.45 -14.78 11.45
CA GLU A 60 1.48 -16.17 11.98
C GLU A 60 1.33 -16.26 13.51
N VAL A 61 1.45 -15.14 14.22
CA VAL A 61 1.51 -15.11 15.69
C VAL A 61 0.61 -14.01 16.26
N LEU A 62 0.12 -14.23 17.46
CA LEU A 62 -0.61 -13.23 18.23
C LEU A 62 0.03 -13.08 19.62
N PRO A 63 0.94 -12.10 19.80
CA PRO A 63 1.48 -11.76 21.12
C PRO A 63 0.45 -10.98 21.95
N ASP A 64 0.76 -10.75 23.23
CA ASP A 64 -0.02 -9.83 24.08
C ASP A 64 0.16 -8.39 23.58
N LEU A 65 -0.86 -7.89 22.87
CA LEU A 65 -0.80 -6.58 22.22
C LEU A 65 -0.73 -5.41 23.21
N LYS A 66 -1.19 -5.58 24.47
CA LYS A 66 -1.03 -4.54 25.50
C LYS A 66 0.44 -4.42 25.89
N ARG A 67 1.08 -5.57 26.11
CA ARG A 67 2.50 -5.63 26.45
C ARG A 67 3.36 -5.16 25.29
N VAL A 68 2.99 -5.47 24.04
CA VAL A 68 3.65 -4.91 22.84
C VAL A 68 3.49 -3.40 22.77
N ALA A 69 2.30 -2.85 23.06
CA ALA A 69 2.10 -1.41 23.08
C ALA A 69 3.00 -0.71 24.12
N ASP A 70 3.16 -1.30 25.30
CA ASP A 70 4.06 -0.79 26.34
C ASP A 70 5.54 -0.81 25.89
N ILE A 71 5.97 -1.89 25.21
CA ILE A 71 7.32 -2.00 24.63
C ILE A 71 7.56 -0.89 23.61
N MET A 72 6.62 -0.70 22.67
CA MET A 72 6.75 0.34 21.63
C MET A 72 6.80 1.73 22.24
N ALA A 73 5.95 2.01 23.24
CA ALA A 73 5.92 3.29 23.95
C ALA A 73 7.23 3.55 24.70
N ALA A 74 7.79 2.55 25.38
CA ALA A 74 9.09 2.65 26.06
C ALA A 74 10.24 2.93 25.08
N ALA A 75 10.10 2.45 23.84
CA ALA A 75 11.04 2.67 22.75
C ALA A 75 10.80 3.98 21.97
N ASP A 76 9.91 4.86 22.45
CA ASP A 76 9.49 6.12 21.81
C ASP A 76 8.89 5.95 20.41
N LEU A 77 8.27 4.79 20.15
CA LEU A 77 7.46 4.52 18.96
C LEU A 77 5.99 4.82 19.22
N VAL A 78 5.27 5.30 18.20
CA VAL A 78 3.83 5.54 18.30
C VAL A 78 3.09 4.38 17.64
N LEU A 79 2.62 3.44 18.46
CA LEU A 79 1.84 2.32 17.96
C LEU A 79 0.42 2.79 17.57
N VAL A 80 0.11 2.73 16.28
CA VAL A 80 -1.17 3.22 15.73
C VAL A 80 -2.22 2.12 15.70
N GLY A 81 -1.83 0.90 15.31
CA GLY A 81 -2.80 -0.15 15.04
C GLY A 81 -2.18 -1.43 14.50
N VAL A 82 -3.05 -2.39 14.22
CA VAL A 82 -2.72 -3.65 13.54
C VAL A 82 -3.26 -3.57 12.11
N LEU A 83 -2.39 -3.88 11.15
CA LEU A 83 -2.68 -3.95 9.72
C LEU A 83 -3.12 -5.37 9.37
N ASP A 84 -4.24 -5.48 8.65
CA ASP A 84 -4.78 -6.73 8.14
C ASP A 84 -4.88 -7.88 9.18
N PRO A 85 -5.40 -7.62 10.40
CA PRO A 85 -5.46 -8.64 11.44
C PRO A 85 -6.40 -9.79 11.09
N SER A 86 -6.14 -10.96 11.68
CA SER A 86 -7.16 -12.01 11.84
C SER A 86 -8.25 -11.57 12.82
N ASP A 87 -9.37 -12.28 12.89
CA ASP A 87 -10.48 -11.94 13.80
C ASP A 87 -10.03 -11.86 15.26
N ALA A 88 -9.23 -12.85 15.70
CA ALA A 88 -8.67 -12.88 17.05
C ALA A 88 -7.70 -11.70 17.31
N ALA A 89 -6.86 -11.37 16.32
CA ALA A 89 -5.95 -10.23 16.43
C ALA A 89 -6.71 -8.90 16.43
N ALA A 90 -7.82 -8.79 15.70
CA ALA A 90 -8.66 -7.60 15.67
C ALA A 90 -9.38 -7.37 17.01
N GLU A 91 -9.84 -8.43 17.68
CA GLU A 91 -10.40 -8.35 19.03
C GLU A 91 -9.35 -7.91 20.04
N ALA A 92 -8.19 -8.57 20.05
CA ALA A 92 -7.06 -8.20 20.91
C ALA A 92 -6.59 -6.76 20.69
N ALA A 93 -6.58 -6.28 19.44
CA ALA A 93 -6.18 -4.91 19.10
C ALA A 93 -7.15 -3.89 19.72
N ARG A 94 -8.47 -4.12 19.61
CA ARG A 94 -9.48 -3.24 20.21
C ARG A 94 -9.38 -3.22 21.73
N ASP A 95 -9.16 -4.38 22.35
CA ASP A 95 -8.98 -4.50 23.80
C ASP A 95 -7.72 -3.78 24.31
N ALA A 96 -6.71 -3.64 23.45
CA ALA A 96 -5.50 -2.87 23.70
C ALA A 96 -5.63 -1.38 23.33
N GLY A 97 -6.78 -0.93 22.80
CA GLY A 97 -6.99 0.45 22.35
C GLY A 97 -6.30 0.81 21.04
N LEU A 98 -5.91 -0.20 20.25
CA LEU A 98 -5.22 -0.05 18.97
C LEU A 98 -6.21 0.00 17.80
N GLY A 99 -5.84 0.74 16.75
CA GLY A 99 -6.60 0.77 15.50
C GLY A 99 -6.58 -0.59 14.79
N VAL A 100 -7.69 -0.93 14.13
CA VAL A 100 -7.76 -2.05 13.18
C VAL A 100 -7.81 -1.46 11.79
N ILE A 101 -6.77 -1.68 10.99
CA ILE A 101 -6.63 -1.09 9.66
C ILE A 101 -6.61 -2.22 8.63
N THR A 102 -7.40 -2.08 7.58
CA THR A 102 -7.36 -2.97 6.42
C THR A 102 -6.58 -2.32 5.30
N SER A 103 -5.63 -3.06 4.73
CA SER A 103 -4.96 -2.64 3.50
C SER A 103 -5.96 -2.70 2.34
N PRO A 104 -5.91 -1.74 1.40
CA PRO A 104 -6.64 -1.82 0.14
C PRO A 104 -6.42 -3.16 -0.60
N ALA A 105 -5.26 -3.82 -0.41
CA ALA A 105 -4.93 -5.11 -0.99
C ALA A 105 -5.88 -6.25 -0.55
N ARG A 106 -6.30 -6.29 0.71
CA ARG A 106 -7.24 -7.31 1.23
C ARG A 106 -8.71 -6.99 0.98
N SER A 107 -9.04 -5.73 0.71
CA SER A 107 -10.44 -5.35 0.46
C SER A 107 -10.99 -5.92 -0.86
N ALA A 108 -10.13 -6.51 -1.69
CA ALA A 108 -10.53 -7.26 -2.89
C ALA A 108 -10.93 -8.73 -2.60
N SER A 109 -10.84 -9.22 -1.36
CA SER A 109 -11.19 -10.62 -1.01
C SER A 109 -12.03 -10.77 0.27
N ALA A 110 -13.00 -9.88 0.51
CA ALA A 110 -14.00 -10.10 1.56
C ALA A 110 -15.28 -10.76 0.98
N PRO A 111 -15.96 -11.66 1.72
CA PRO A 111 -17.00 -12.54 1.18
C PRO A 111 -18.32 -11.81 0.98
N GLU A 112 -18.98 -12.12 -0.14
CA GLU A 112 -20.30 -11.63 -0.51
C GLU A 112 -21.37 -12.08 0.50
N PRO A 113 -22.25 -11.18 1.00
CA PRO A 113 -23.24 -11.55 2.00
C PRO A 113 -24.35 -12.43 1.38
N GLU A 114 -24.59 -13.55 2.06
CA GLU A 114 -25.63 -14.55 1.76
C GLU A 114 -27.00 -13.92 1.48
N ARG A 115 -27.52 -14.13 0.26
CA ARG A 115 -28.90 -13.81 -0.08
C ARG A 115 -29.78 -15.05 0.06
N LYS A 116 -30.70 -14.97 1.03
CA LYS A 116 -31.68 -15.99 1.41
C LYS A 116 -32.52 -16.54 0.25
N LYS A 117 -32.67 -17.86 0.32
CA LYS A 117 -33.47 -18.82 -0.45
C LYS A 117 -34.97 -18.48 -0.50
N VAL A 118 -35.58 -18.49 -1.69
CA VAL A 118 -37.04 -18.71 -1.87
C VAL A 118 -37.29 -19.70 -3.02
N ALA A 119 -37.84 -20.85 -2.59
CA ALA A 119 -38.63 -21.92 -3.23
C ALA A 119 -38.76 -22.13 -4.76
N GLU A 120 -38.43 -23.38 -5.14
CA GLU A 120 -38.95 -24.32 -6.18
C GLU A 120 -40.49 -24.31 -6.38
N ALA A 121 -41.15 -24.75 -7.47
CA ALA A 121 -40.91 -25.55 -8.71
C ALA A 121 -42.17 -25.36 -9.63
N PRO A 122 -42.45 -26.07 -10.78
CA PRO A 122 -41.73 -27.17 -11.44
C PRO A 122 -41.59 -27.12 -12.99
N VAL A 123 -40.81 -28.11 -13.45
CA VAL A 123 -40.14 -28.41 -14.73
C VAL A 123 -41.06 -29.00 -15.82
N GLU A 124 -40.81 -28.70 -17.12
CA GLU A 124 -40.53 -29.69 -18.20
C GLU A 124 -40.23 -29.07 -19.61
N PRO A 125 -39.58 -29.78 -20.57
CA PRO A 125 -38.19 -29.48 -20.96
C PRO A 125 -37.97 -29.30 -22.48
N ARG A 126 -37.11 -28.37 -22.93
CA ARG A 126 -36.54 -28.41 -24.30
C ARG A 126 -35.10 -27.91 -24.40
N GLN A 127 -34.23 -28.87 -24.71
CA GLN A 127 -33.10 -28.81 -25.65
C GLN A 127 -31.94 -27.85 -25.38
N SER A 128 -30.90 -28.46 -24.79
CA SER A 128 -29.46 -28.27 -25.00
C SER A 128 -29.06 -27.34 -26.16
N SER A 129 -28.58 -26.15 -25.79
CA SER A 129 -27.43 -25.52 -26.42
C SER A 129 -26.60 -24.92 -25.28
N ALA A 130 -25.31 -25.29 -25.22
CA ALA A 130 -24.43 -24.94 -24.13
C ALA A 130 -24.17 -23.42 -24.11
N SER A 131 -24.81 -22.69 -23.20
CA SER A 131 -24.41 -21.33 -22.85
C SER A 131 -23.34 -21.40 -21.76
N THR A 132 -22.10 -21.08 -22.13
CA THR A 132 -21.02 -20.82 -21.18
C THR A 132 -21.47 -19.76 -20.16
N PRO A 133 -21.33 -19.98 -18.85
CA PRO A 133 -21.60 -18.96 -17.83
C PRO A 133 -20.72 -17.72 -18.08
N PRO A 134 -21.24 -16.49 -17.89
CA PRO A 134 -20.40 -15.30 -17.99
C PRO A 134 -19.34 -15.36 -16.88
N GLU A 135 -18.09 -15.33 -17.31
CA GLU A 135 -16.92 -15.16 -16.47
C GLU A 135 -17.06 -13.82 -15.71
N PRO A 136 -16.74 -13.75 -14.41
CA PRO A 136 -16.81 -12.50 -13.65
C PRO A 136 -15.91 -11.46 -14.31
N GLU A 137 -16.55 -10.41 -14.84
CA GLU A 137 -15.88 -9.31 -15.52
C GLU A 137 -14.89 -8.67 -14.54
N ALA A 138 -13.59 -8.86 -14.80
CA ALA A 138 -12.54 -8.21 -14.03
C ALA A 138 -12.83 -6.70 -13.97
N PRO A 139 -12.59 -6.02 -12.82
CA PRO A 139 -12.89 -4.61 -12.68
C PRO A 139 -12.27 -3.83 -13.83
N ALA A 140 -13.10 -3.08 -14.56
CA ALA A 140 -12.68 -2.32 -15.73
C ALA A 140 -11.54 -1.36 -15.35
N ARG A 141 -10.31 -1.67 -15.78
CA ARG A 141 -9.14 -0.81 -15.56
C ARG A 141 -9.41 0.56 -16.17
N SER A 142 -9.15 1.61 -15.41
CA SER A 142 -9.26 2.99 -15.90
C SER A 142 -8.23 3.22 -16.99
N PRO A 143 -8.51 4.09 -17.99
CA PRO A 143 -7.58 4.35 -19.06
C PRO A 143 -6.24 4.89 -18.53
N THR A 144 -5.14 4.40 -19.10
CA THR A 144 -3.77 4.80 -18.75
C THR A 144 -3.59 6.31 -18.78
N ARG A 145 -3.01 6.87 -17.71
CA ARG A 145 -2.73 8.30 -17.62
C ARG A 145 -1.36 8.61 -18.25
N LEU A 146 -1.34 9.43 -19.28
CA LEU A 146 -0.10 9.88 -19.94
C LEU A 146 0.30 11.29 -19.49
N ILE A 147 1.56 11.44 -19.06
CA ILE A 147 2.19 12.72 -18.70
C ILE A 147 3.35 12.99 -19.67
N THR A 148 3.24 14.08 -20.42
CA THR A 148 4.24 14.49 -21.43
C THR A 148 5.09 15.69 -21.00
N LYS A 149 4.90 16.19 -19.76
CA LYS A 149 5.66 17.30 -19.18
C LYS A 149 6.49 16.82 -17.99
N PRO A 150 7.69 17.39 -17.74
CA PRO A 150 8.49 17.05 -16.58
C PRO A 150 7.74 17.29 -15.26
N ILE A 151 7.84 16.34 -14.34
CA ILE A 151 7.26 16.43 -13.00
C ILE A 151 8.32 17.03 -12.08
N ARG A 152 8.03 18.18 -11.48
CA ARG A 152 8.98 18.99 -10.70
C ARG A 152 8.85 18.73 -9.21
N SER A 153 9.88 19.13 -8.46
CA SER A 153 9.91 18.98 -7.00
C SER A 153 8.65 19.56 -6.35
N GLY A 154 8.13 18.84 -5.35
CA GLY A 154 6.89 19.18 -4.65
C GLY A 154 5.59 18.87 -5.41
N GLN A 155 5.66 18.42 -6.67
CA GLN A 155 4.48 17.97 -7.40
C GLN A 155 4.16 16.51 -7.10
N GLN A 156 2.87 16.21 -7.01
CA GLN A 156 2.35 14.85 -6.85
C GLN A 156 1.39 14.52 -8.00
N ILE A 157 1.60 13.39 -8.67
CA ILE A 157 0.73 12.88 -9.73
C ILE A 157 0.22 11.50 -9.34
N TYR A 158 -1.09 11.29 -9.44
CA TYR A 158 -1.72 10.00 -9.13
C TYR A 158 -2.58 9.50 -10.29
N ALA A 159 -2.30 8.29 -10.80
CA ALA A 159 -3.15 7.55 -11.72
C ALA A 159 -4.02 6.55 -10.94
N ARG A 160 -5.21 6.97 -10.56
CA ARG A 160 -6.18 6.12 -9.87
C ARG A 160 -6.82 5.14 -10.84
N GLY A 161 -6.92 3.87 -10.44
CA GLY A 161 -7.57 2.79 -11.16
C GLY A 161 -6.83 2.28 -12.40
N GLY A 162 -5.57 2.68 -12.62
CA GLY A 162 -4.83 2.27 -13.81
C GLY A 162 -3.36 2.67 -13.80
N ASP A 163 -2.73 2.51 -14.96
CA ASP A 163 -1.30 2.72 -15.14
C ASP A 163 -0.95 4.21 -15.35
N LEU A 164 0.29 4.57 -15.00
CA LEU A 164 0.87 5.89 -15.22
C LEU A 164 2.05 5.81 -16.18
N VAL A 165 1.96 6.52 -17.31
CA VAL A 165 3.07 6.65 -18.26
C VAL A 165 3.58 8.09 -18.25
N ILE A 166 4.88 8.24 -18.03
CA ILE A 166 5.57 9.52 -18.00
C ILE A 166 6.62 9.51 -19.10
N ALA A 167 6.37 10.28 -20.16
CA ALA A 167 7.28 10.36 -21.32
C ALA A 167 8.55 11.20 -21.05
N THR A 168 8.70 11.72 -19.83
CA THR A 168 9.76 12.66 -19.44
C THR A 168 10.36 12.29 -18.08
N SER A 169 10.97 13.24 -17.38
CA SER A 169 11.63 13.02 -16.09
C SER A 169 10.72 13.30 -14.89
N VAL A 170 10.95 12.57 -13.81
CA VAL A 170 10.48 12.85 -12.45
C VAL A 170 11.65 13.44 -11.67
N SER A 171 11.49 14.67 -11.18
CA SER A 171 12.56 15.38 -10.44
C SER A 171 12.63 14.91 -8.98
N GLU A 172 13.75 15.16 -8.33
CA GLU A 172 13.92 14.96 -6.88
C GLU A 172 12.83 15.69 -6.09
N GLY A 173 12.29 15.03 -5.05
CA GLY A 173 11.17 15.54 -4.27
C GLY A 173 9.82 15.62 -5.00
N ALA A 174 9.73 15.19 -6.27
CA ALA A 174 8.46 14.92 -6.92
C ALA A 174 7.94 13.52 -6.56
N GLU A 175 6.63 13.31 -6.65
CA GLU A 175 6.00 12.03 -6.31
C GLU A 175 5.02 11.59 -7.39
N VAL A 176 5.11 10.31 -7.77
CA VAL A 176 4.22 9.69 -8.75
C VAL A 176 3.63 8.40 -8.18
N LEU A 177 2.31 8.26 -8.31
CA LEU A 177 1.56 7.13 -7.80
C LEU A 177 0.69 6.54 -8.92
N ALA A 178 0.52 5.22 -8.91
CA ALA A 178 -0.42 4.52 -9.76
C ALA A 178 -1.00 3.32 -9.02
N ASP A 179 -2.28 3.02 -9.26
CA ASP A 179 -2.88 1.76 -8.79
C ASP A 179 -2.37 0.57 -9.60
N GLY A 180 -1.97 0.79 -10.86
CA GLY A 180 -1.31 -0.21 -11.70
C GLY A 180 0.20 0.04 -11.84
N HIS A 181 0.71 -0.14 -13.06
CA HIS A 181 2.12 0.02 -13.41
C HIS A 181 2.53 1.49 -13.55
N ILE A 182 3.83 1.76 -13.35
CA ILE A 182 4.44 3.07 -13.63
C ILE A 182 5.52 2.89 -14.69
N HIS A 183 5.48 3.72 -15.74
CA HIS A 183 6.50 3.78 -16.77
C HIS A 183 7.11 5.19 -16.84
N VAL A 184 8.43 5.30 -16.67
CA VAL A 184 9.16 6.57 -16.76
C VAL A 184 10.19 6.49 -17.89
N TYR A 185 9.87 7.08 -19.03
CA TYR A 185 10.78 7.08 -20.19
C TYR A 185 11.90 8.14 -20.12
N GLY A 186 12.02 8.84 -18.98
CA GLY A 186 13.13 9.73 -18.65
C GLY A 186 13.90 9.31 -17.39
N ALA A 187 14.49 10.29 -16.71
CA ALA A 187 15.11 10.08 -15.40
C ALA A 187 14.06 10.02 -14.30
N LEU A 188 14.10 8.98 -13.47
CA LEU A 188 13.32 8.87 -12.26
C LEU A 188 14.21 9.26 -11.07
N ARG A 189 14.08 10.50 -10.57
CA ARG A 189 14.81 11.01 -9.40
C ARG A 189 13.94 11.17 -8.15
N GLY A 190 12.64 11.37 -8.33
CA GLY A 190 11.70 11.48 -7.22
C GLY A 190 11.24 10.12 -6.68
N ARG A 191 10.06 10.11 -6.08
CA ARG A 191 9.41 8.93 -5.52
C ARG A 191 8.42 8.31 -6.51
N ALA A 192 8.45 6.98 -6.66
CA ALA A 192 7.49 6.23 -7.48
C ALA A 192 6.80 5.12 -6.68
N LEU A 193 5.48 5.15 -6.61
CA LEU A 193 4.66 4.20 -5.86
C LEU A 193 3.65 3.52 -6.81
N ALA A 194 3.98 2.33 -7.29
CA ALA A 194 3.08 1.52 -8.11
C ALA A 194 2.24 0.57 -7.24
N GLY A 195 1.16 0.04 -7.78
CA GLY A 195 0.28 -0.85 -7.02
C GLY A 195 -0.32 -0.18 -5.79
N ALA A 196 -0.63 1.12 -5.83
CA ALA A 196 -1.08 1.89 -4.67
C ALA A 196 -2.39 1.36 -4.05
N SER A 197 -3.20 0.63 -4.83
CA SER A 197 -4.38 -0.10 -4.36
C SER A 197 -4.08 -1.49 -3.81
N GLY A 198 -2.81 -1.88 -3.70
CA GLY A 198 -2.37 -3.20 -3.24
C GLY A 198 -2.09 -4.22 -4.35
N ASP A 199 -1.93 -3.78 -5.59
CA ASP A 199 -1.57 -4.68 -6.70
C ASP A 199 -0.09 -5.09 -6.60
N THR A 200 0.15 -6.32 -6.13
CA THR A 200 1.49 -6.90 -5.98
C THR A 200 2.15 -7.24 -7.31
N GLU A 201 1.36 -7.37 -8.38
CA GLU A 201 1.86 -7.63 -9.74
C GLU A 201 2.23 -6.33 -10.49
N ALA A 202 1.98 -5.18 -9.87
CA ALA A 202 2.39 -3.90 -10.42
C ALA A 202 3.92 -3.82 -10.58
N ARG A 203 4.37 -2.97 -11.50
CA ARG A 203 5.78 -2.86 -11.88
C ARG A 203 6.14 -1.40 -12.10
N ILE A 204 7.40 -1.07 -11.85
CA ILE A 204 7.97 0.24 -12.18
C ILE A 204 9.03 0.03 -13.24
N TYR A 205 8.90 0.71 -14.36
CA TYR A 205 9.87 0.74 -15.44
C TYR A 205 10.48 2.13 -15.53
N CYS A 206 11.80 2.23 -15.66
CA CYS A 206 12.39 3.51 -16.02
C CYS A 206 13.63 3.38 -16.90
N LYS A 207 13.94 4.45 -17.63
CA LYS A 207 15.12 4.51 -18.50
C LYS A 207 16.40 4.88 -17.75
N ARG A 208 16.29 5.66 -16.67
CA ARG A 208 17.41 6.08 -15.84
C ARG A 208 16.98 6.11 -14.38
N PHE A 209 17.48 5.15 -13.61
CA PHE A 209 17.10 4.89 -12.23
C PHE A 209 17.96 5.67 -11.23
N GLU A 210 17.42 6.74 -10.68
CA GLU A 210 18.04 7.57 -9.63
C GLU A 210 17.04 7.95 -8.50
N PRO A 211 16.05 7.10 -8.13
CA PRO A 211 14.93 7.51 -7.29
C PRO A 211 15.33 7.80 -5.84
N ASP A 212 14.62 8.74 -5.21
CA ASP A 212 14.58 8.87 -3.74
C ASP A 212 14.00 7.61 -3.08
N LEU A 213 12.93 7.06 -3.68
CA LEU A 213 12.19 5.89 -3.19
C LEU A 213 11.41 5.21 -4.33
N VAL A 214 11.35 3.88 -4.30
CA VAL A 214 10.37 3.10 -5.07
C VAL A 214 9.54 2.20 -4.17
N ALA A 215 8.27 2.02 -4.50
CA ALA A 215 7.37 1.12 -3.80
C ALA A 215 6.42 0.37 -4.75
N ILE A 216 6.09 -0.88 -4.39
CA ILE A 216 5.06 -1.70 -5.03
C ILE A 216 4.20 -2.30 -3.92
N ALA A 217 2.88 -2.07 -3.98
CA ALA A 217 1.92 -2.61 -3.01
C ALA A 217 2.25 -2.33 -1.53
N GLY A 218 2.90 -1.18 -1.24
CA GLY A 218 3.29 -0.79 0.11
C GLY A 218 4.68 -1.26 0.54
N CYS A 219 5.28 -2.24 -0.13
CA CYS A 219 6.68 -2.61 0.06
C CYS A 219 7.58 -1.58 -0.65
N TYR A 220 8.56 -1.03 0.05
CA TYR A 220 9.38 0.07 -0.48
C TYR A 220 10.88 -0.14 -0.26
N LYS A 221 11.68 0.52 -1.10
CA LYS A 221 13.13 0.71 -0.92
C LYS A 221 13.44 2.19 -1.11
N VAL A 222 14.23 2.73 -0.20
CA VAL A 222 14.83 4.07 -0.29
C VAL A 222 16.18 4.00 -1.01
N ALA A 223 16.66 5.12 -1.54
CA ALA A 223 17.90 5.20 -2.32
C ALA A 223 19.09 4.47 -1.67
N ASP A 224 19.31 4.66 -0.36
CA ASP A 224 20.43 4.07 0.39
C ASP A 224 20.40 2.53 0.48
N ALA A 225 19.24 1.92 0.24
CA ALA A 225 19.06 0.45 0.27
C ALA A 225 19.14 -0.19 -1.12
N MET A 226 19.39 0.59 -2.17
CA MET A 226 19.47 0.12 -3.55
C MET A 226 20.93 -0.15 -3.95
N ASP A 227 21.13 -1.13 -4.85
CA ASP A 227 22.45 -1.44 -5.38
C ASP A 227 22.94 -0.30 -6.31
N GLU A 228 24.15 0.20 -6.09
CA GLU A 228 24.75 1.23 -6.95
C GLU A 228 24.92 0.74 -8.40
N GLY A 229 25.00 -0.58 -8.61
CA GLY A 229 25.07 -1.22 -9.91
C GLY A 229 23.85 -1.01 -10.81
N VAL A 230 22.70 -0.61 -10.27
CA VAL A 230 21.49 -0.28 -11.05
C VAL A 230 21.33 1.22 -11.31
N ARG A 231 22.16 2.06 -10.68
CA ARG A 231 22.07 3.52 -10.77
C ARG A 231 22.26 4.02 -12.19
N SER A 232 21.43 4.98 -12.57
CA SER A 232 21.43 5.64 -13.88
C SER A 232 21.22 4.69 -15.08
N LYS A 233 20.85 3.43 -14.85
CA LYS A 233 20.57 2.43 -15.89
C LYS A 233 19.06 2.28 -16.12
N PRO A 234 18.66 1.67 -17.26
CA PRO A 234 17.30 1.21 -17.44
C PRO A 234 17.01 0.03 -16.51
N VAL A 235 15.88 0.06 -15.82
CA VAL A 235 15.50 -0.99 -14.87
C VAL A 235 14.02 -1.31 -14.92
N GLN A 236 13.71 -2.52 -14.48
CA GLN A 236 12.40 -2.94 -14.02
C GLN A 236 12.48 -3.19 -12.50
N VAL A 237 11.49 -2.68 -11.77
CA VAL A 237 11.24 -3.03 -10.37
C VAL A 237 9.99 -3.90 -10.32
N ARG A 238 10.07 -5.02 -9.61
CA ARG A 238 8.94 -5.93 -9.33
C ARG A 238 8.97 -6.37 -7.87
N LEU A 239 7.82 -6.80 -7.37
CA LEU A 239 7.70 -7.44 -6.06
C LEU A 239 7.85 -8.95 -6.19
N ASP A 240 8.51 -9.58 -5.24
CA ASP A 240 8.63 -11.03 -5.10
C ASP A 240 8.69 -11.38 -3.61
N ASN A 241 7.64 -12.03 -3.09
CA ASN A 241 7.49 -12.37 -1.66
C ASN A 241 7.81 -11.18 -0.74
N ASP A 242 7.14 -10.05 -0.96
CA ASP A 242 7.30 -8.77 -0.24
C ASP A 242 8.68 -8.10 -0.36
N ASN A 243 9.61 -8.66 -1.13
CA ASN A 243 10.90 -8.04 -1.43
C ASN A 243 10.89 -7.39 -2.82
N LEU A 244 11.38 -6.15 -2.89
CA LEU A 244 11.57 -5.46 -4.16
C LEU A 244 12.83 -5.93 -4.87
N LEU A 245 12.64 -6.50 -6.06
CA LEU A 245 13.70 -6.89 -6.98
C LEU A 245 13.87 -5.82 -8.06
N ILE A 246 15.11 -5.37 -8.26
CA ILE A 246 15.48 -4.34 -9.23
C ILE A 246 16.39 -4.99 -10.26
N GLU A 247 15.91 -5.12 -11.49
CA GLU A 247 16.57 -5.83 -12.58
C GLU A 247 16.93 -4.85 -13.71
N LEU A 248 18.13 -4.98 -14.27
CA LEU A 248 18.53 -4.20 -15.43
C LEU A 248 17.69 -4.60 -16.65
N GLN A 249 17.32 -3.62 -17.47
CA GLN A 249 16.72 -3.87 -18.78
C GLN A 249 17.79 -3.61 -19.85
N GLU A 250 18.06 -4.63 -20.67
CA GLU A 250 18.99 -4.55 -21.82
C GLU A 250 18.39 -3.74 -22.98
#